data_AF-A0AAW2W1P6-F1
#
_entry.id   AF-A0AAW2W1P6-F1
#
_cell.length_a   1.000
_cell.length_b   1.000
_cell.length_c   1.000
_cell.angle_alpha   90.00
_cell.angle_beta   90.00
_cell.angle_gamma   90.00
#
_symmetry.space_group_name_H-M   'P 1'
#
loop_
_entity.id
_entity.type
_entity.pdbx_description
1 polymer ?
#
loop_
_entity_poly.entity_id
_entity_poly.type
_entity_poly.pdbx_seq_one_letter_code
_entity_poly.pdbx_strand_id
1 'polypeptide(L)'
;MSTMVLYFHRALFFDISPSANTLTNFLGSTFLLTVLGGFVSDTYLNRLHTCLIFGFLEIMGSIAALGADQFDRKDPKGAKAVASYFNYFQFSTTVGSLIGVTLVVWIALNKGWHWAFFTGLAAAFIGFVVLALGKNFYLFQPLADSPIIRISQVILAAVHNRHLELPENLMSCMKLMIKKEIPLKISFYTPTSSGMLRFKN
;
A
#
# COMPACT_ATOMS: atom_id res chain seq x y z
N MET A 1 12.37 16.64 4.39
CA MET A 1 12.25 17.42 3.13
C MET A 1 13.38 18.40 2.94
N SER A 2 13.66 19.28 3.91
CA SER A 2 14.71 20.31 3.79
C SER A 2 16.11 19.74 3.51
N THR A 3 16.45 18.57 4.04
CA THR A 3 17.76 17.95 3.86
C THR A 3 18.06 17.54 2.40
N MET A 4 17.06 17.06 1.66
CA MET A 4 17.25 16.69 0.24
C MET A 4 17.32 17.92 -0.66
N VAL A 5 16.57 18.98 -0.35
CA VAL A 5 16.71 20.28 -1.04
C VAL A 5 18.12 20.83 -0.82
N LEU A 6 18.66 20.70 0.41
CA LEU A 6 20.04 21.07 0.70
C LEU A 6 21.06 20.21 -0.05
N TYR A 7 20.77 18.93 -0.29
CA TYR A 7 21.63 18.07 -1.12
C TYR A 7 21.67 18.57 -2.57
N PHE A 8 20.52 18.79 -3.19
CA PHE A 8 20.45 19.30 -4.57
C PHE A 8 21.11 20.66 -4.71
N HIS A 9 20.93 21.54 -3.72
CA HIS A 9 21.55 22.85 -3.74
C HIS A 9 23.07 22.80 -3.51
N ARG A 10 23.55 22.06 -2.51
CA ARG A 10 24.97 22.07 -2.10
C ARG A 10 25.86 21.10 -2.86
N ALA A 11 25.32 19.97 -3.34
CA ALA A 11 26.10 18.92 -3.98
C ALA A 11 25.88 18.84 -5.50
N LEU A 12 24.65 19.11 -5.97
CA LEU A 12 24.31 19.13 -7.40
C LEU A 12 24.27 20.54 -8.00
N PHE A 13 24.55 21.58 -7.19
CA PHE A 13 24.59 22.99 -7.59
C PHE A 13 23.30 23.51 -8.25
N PHE A 14 22.14 22.96 -7.87
CA PHE A 14 20.85 23.46 -8.33
C PHE A 14 20.41 24.68 -7.53
N ASP A 15 19.65 25.58 -8.16
CA ASP A 15 18.95 26.64 -7.44
C ASP A 15 17.83 26.09 -6.55
N ILE A 16 17.37 26.89 -5.59
CA ILE A 16 16.38 26.50 -4.58
C ILE A 16 15.05 26.08 -5.23
N SER A 17 14.59 26.83 -6.24
CA SER A 17 13.31 26.57 -6.91
C SER A 17 13.31 25.25 -7.70
N PRO A 18 14.28 24.99 -8.62
CA PRO A 18 14.43 23.69 -9.27
C PRO A 18 14.59 22.54 -8.29
N SER A 19 15.39 22.71 -7.23
CA SER A 19 15.60 21.68 -6.20
C SER A 19 14.30 21.26 -5.51
N ALA A 20 13.45 22.23 -5.15
CA ALA A 20 12.16 21.97 -4.51
C ALA A 20 11.18 21.27 -5.47
N ASN A 21 11.15 21.68 -6.74
CA ASN A 21 10.31 21.06 -7.77
C ASN A 21 10.73 19.62 -8.05
N THR A 22 12.03 19.34 -8.18
CA THR A 22 12.56 17.98 -8.37
C THR A 22 12.20 17.09 -7.19
N LEU A 23 12.37 17.58 -5.96
CA LEU A 23 11.98 16.82 -4.76
C LEU A 23 10.48 16.54 -4.72
N THR A 24 9.65 17.54 -5.03
CA THR A 24 8.19 17.40 -4.97
C THR A 24 7.69 16.45 -6.06
N ASN A 25 8.22 16.53 -7.27
CA ASN A 25 7.91 15.62 -8.37
C ASN A 25 8.35 14.17 -8.05
N PHE A 26 9.51 14.01 -7.42
CA PHE A 26 9.96 12.70 -6.94
C PHE A 26 8.99 12.13 -5.90
N LEU A 27 8.63 12.89 -4.86
CA LEU A 27 7.68 12.45 -3.84
C LEU A 27 6.30 12.13 -4.42
N GLY A 28 5.79 12.98 -5.32
CA GLY A 28 4.54 12.73 -6.03
C GLY A 28 4.57 11.42 -6.81
N SER A 29 5.68 11.14 -7.51
CA SER A 29 5.89 9.89 -8.25
C SER A 29 5.91 8.67 -7.33
N THR A 30 6.54 8.76 -6.16
CA THR A 30 6.56 7.65 -5.18
C THR A 30 5.17 7.35 -4.59
N PHE A 31 4.34 8.38 -4.37
CA PHE A 31 2.95 8.17 -3.93
C PHE A 31 2.12 7.50 -5.03
N LEU A 32 2.27 7.92 -6.29
CA LEU A 32 1.59 7.27 -7.42
C LEU A 32 2.05 5.81 -7.59
N LEU A 33 3.36 5.55 -7.47
CA LEU A 33 3.91 4.21 -7.53
C LEU A 33 3.39 3.32 -6.39
N THR A 34 3.21 3.89 -5.20
CA THR A 34 2.62 3.17 -4.05
C THR A 34 1.18 2.73 -4.33
N VAL A 35 0.37 3.59 -4.95
CA VAL A 35 -1.00 3.23 -5.36
C VAL A 35 -1.00 2.11 -6.38
N LEU A 36 -0.11 2.18 -7.38
CA LEU A 36 0.06 1.10 -8.36
C LEU A 36 0.54 -0.20 -7.71
N GLY A 37 1.48 -0.13 -6.77
CA GLY A 37 1.97 -1.28 -6.01
C GLY A 37 0.87 -1.92 -5.16
N GLY A 38 0.02 -1.12 -4.51
CA GLY A 38 -1.16 -1.59 -3.80
C GLY A 38 -2.15 -2.31 -4.72
N PHE A 39 -2.44 -1.73 -5.89
CA PHE A 39 -3.29 -2.36 -6.89
C PHE A 39 -2.74 -3.72 -7.35
N VAL A 40 -1.46 -3.79 -7.70
CA VAL A 40 -0.80 -5.04 -8.11
C VAL A 40 -0.85 -6.08 -6.98
N SER A 41 -0.66 -5.64 -5.74
CA SER A 41 -0.69 -6.49 -4.54
C SER A 41 -2.07 -6.98 -4.12
N ASP A 42 -3.13 -6.33 -4.58
CA ASP A 42 -4.49 -6.79 -4.30
C ASP A 42 -4.97 -7.68 -5.46
N THR A 43 -4.60 -7.37 -6.72
CA THR A 43 -5.12 -8.07 -7.91
C THR A 43 -4.33 -9.31 -8.32
N TYR A 44 -2.98 -9.26 -8.31
CA TYR A 44 -2.15 -10.26 -8.98
C TYR A 44 -1.22 -11.03 -8.04
N LEU A 45 -0.75 -10.40 -6.97
CA LEU A 45 0.26 -10.97 -6.07
C LEU A 45 -0.25 -10.97 -4.63
N ASN A 46 0.10 -11.99 -3.83
CA ASN A 46 -0.12 -11.92 -2.39
C ASN A 46 0.72 -10.81 -1.76
N ARG A 47 0.17 -10.11 -0.76
CA ARG A 47 0.81 -8.98 -0.05
C ARG A 47 2.26 -9.24 0.36
N LEU A 48 2.55 -10.42 0.90
CA LEU A 48 3.91 -10.83 1.27
C LEU A 48 4.86 -10.91 0.06
N HIS A 49 4.40 -11.46 -1.06
CA HIS A 49 5.21 -11.60 -2.28
C HIS A 49 5.46 -10.23 -2.93
N THR A 50 4.47 -9.33 -2.90
CA THR A 50 4.68 -7.94 -3.33
C THR A 50 5.77 -7.28 -2.50
N CYS A 51 5.72 -7.39 -1.16
CA CYS A 51 6.75 -6.84 -0.29
C CYS A 51 8.14 -7.45 -0.54
N LEU A 52 8.24 -8.72 -0.95
CA LEU A 52 9.53 -9.35 -1.25
C LEU A 52 10.08 -8.95 -2.62
N ILE A 53 9.22 -8.84 -3.64
CA ILE A 53 9.63 -8.47 -5.01
C ILE A 53 9.94 -6.97 -5.07
N PHE A 54 9.07 -6.15 -4.48
CA PHE A 54 9.21 -4.69 -4.44
C PHE A 54 9.89 -4.18 -3.18
N GLY A 55 10.46 -5.06 -2.35
CA GLY A 55 11.08 -4.69 -1.07
C GLY A 55 12.25 -3.72 -1.21
N PHE A 56 12.99 -3.80 -2.33
CA PHE A 56 14.02 -2.83 -2.70
C PHE A 56 13.48 -1.48 -3.17
N LEU A 57 12.21 -1.41 -3.58
CA LEU A 57 11.52 -0.20 -4.03
C LEU A 57 10.66 0.44 -2.91
N GLU A 58 10.70 -0.15 -1.71
CA GLU A 58 10.09 0.33 -0.46
C GLU A 58 8.62 0.76 -0.59
N ILE A 59 7.69 -0.19 -0.43
CA ILE A 59 6.24 0.11 -0.32
C ILE A 59 5.85 0.11 1.16
N MET A 60 6.04 1.25 1.83
CA MET A 60 5.72 1.40 3.27
C MET A 60 4.28 1.02 3.63
N GLY A 61 3.32 1.34 2.75
CA GLY A 61 1.91 1.01 2.97
C GLY A 61 1.62 -0.49 3.02
N SER A 62 2.42 -1.31 2.32
CA SER A 62 2.20 -2.76 2.25
C SER A 62 2.64 -3.47 3.53
N ILE A 63 3.62 -2.94 4.26
CA ILE A 63 4.11 -3.53 5.52
C ILE A 63 3.07 -3.42 6.62
N ALA A 64 2.43 -2.25 6.75
CA ALA A 64 1.38 -2.02 7.75
C ALA A 64 0.16 -2.93 7.51
N ALA A 65 -0.24 -3.08 6.24
CA ALA A 65 -1.32 -3.98 5.88
C ALA A 65 -0.96 -5.44 6.12
N LEU A 66 0.24 -5.87 5.71
CA LEU A 66 0.74 -7.23 5.95
C LEU A 66 0.77 -7.60 7.44
N GLY A 67 1.19 -6.67 8.30
CA GLY A 67 1.21 -6.88 9.75
C GLY A 67 -0.18 -6.96 10.37
N ALA A 68 -1.11 -6.11 9.93
CA ALA A 68 -2.50 -6.17 10.36
C ALA A 68 -3.19 -7.48 9.94
N ASP A 69 -2.80 -8.03 8.78
CA ASP A 69 -3.34 -9.29 8.23
C ASP A 69 -2.93 -10.54 9.02
N GLN A 70 -1.96 -10.41 9.95
CA GLN A 70 -1.52 -11.51 10.81
C GLN A 70 -2.50 -11.82 11.95
N PHE A 71 -3.46 -10.93 12.22
CA PHE A 71 -4.39 -11.08 13.34
C PHE A 71 -5.81 -11.32 12.83
N ASP A 72 -6.52 -12.28 13.41
CA ASP A 72 -7.94 -12.49 13.10
C ASP A 72 -8.81 -11.40 13.74
N ARG A 73 -9.61 -10.72 12.92
CA ARG A 73 -10.53 -9.67 13.37
C ARG A 73 -11.83 -10.23 13.95
N LYS A 74 -12.15 -11.50 13.71
CA LYS A 74 -13.37 -12.14 14.22
C LYS A 74 -13.25 -12.50 15.69
N ASP A 75 -12.03 -12.75 16.18
CA ASP A 75 -11.76 -12.96 17.60
C ASP A 75 -11.59 -11.61 18.32
N PRO A 76 -12.33 -11.32 19.41
CA PRO A 76 -12.14 -10.12 20.21
C PRO A 76 -10.70 -9.94 20.73
N LYS A 77 -9.93 -11.02 20.95
CA LYS A 77 -8.51 -10.91 21.31
C LYS A 77 -7.66 -10.45 20.13
N GLY A 78 -7.88 -11.02 18.94
CA GLY A 78 -7.19 -10.63 17.71
C GLY A 78 -7.51 -9.20 17.28
N ALA A 79 -8.77 -8.77 17.38
CA ALA A 79 -9.17 -7.39 17.08
C ALA A 79 -8.46 -6.35 17.99
N LYS A 80 -8.31 -6.63 19.29
CA LYS A 80 -7.52 -5.79 20.19
C LYS A 80 -6.03 -5.80 19.83
N ALA A 81 -5.49 -6.95 19.44
CA ALA A 81 -4.09 -7.08 19.04
C ALA A 81 -3.76 -6.26 17.76
N VAL A 82 -4.70 -6.17 16.80
CA VAL A 82 -4.55 -5.28 15.63
C VAL A 82 -4.38 -3.82 16.06
N ALA A 83 -5.21 -3.34 17.00
CA ALA A 83 -5.10 -1.96 17.50
C ALA A 83 -3.77 -1.72 18.22
N SER A 84 -3.36 -2.66 19.08
CA SER A 84 -2.04 -2.60 19.74
C SER A 84 -0.89 -2.61 18.73
N TYR A 85 -0.97 -3.42 17.67
CA TYR A 85 0.01 -3.43 16.58
C TYR A 85 0.16 -2.05 15.94
N PHE A 86 -0.94 -1.39 15.57
CA PHE A 86 -0.88 -0.04 14.98
C PHE A 86 -0.33 1.00 15.96
N ASN A 87 -0.63 0.88 17.26
CA ASN A 87 -0.05 1.76 18.27
C ASN A 87 1.48 1.61 18.33
N TYR A 88 1.99 0.37 18.37
CA TYR A 88 3.43 0.11 18.35
C TYR A 88 4.10 0.54 17.04
N PHE A 89 3.44 0.30 15.90
CA PHE A 89 3.92 0.72 14.58
C PHE A 89 4.05 2.24 14.48
N GLN A 90 3.05 2.98 14.98
CA GLN A 90 3.09 4.45 14.99
C GLN A 90 4.17 4.97 15.94
N PHE A 91 4.30 4.38 17.12
CA PHE A 91 5.35 4.70 18.07
C PHE A 91 6.75 4.48 17.47
N SER A 92 7.01 3.31 16.88
CA SER A 92 8.30 3.00 16.26
C SER A 92 8.60 3.93 15.08
N THR A 93 7.61 4.27 14.26
CA THR A 93 7.78 5.21 13.13
C THR A 93 8.15 6.60 13.64
N THR A 94 7.57 7.03 14.75
CA THR A 94 7.86 8.35 15.35
C THR A 94 9.28 8.39 15.90
N VAL A 95 9.70 7.36 16.64
CA VAL A 95 11.07 7.22 17.16
C VAL A 95 12.08 7.14 16.01
N GLY A 96 11.80 6.32 15.00
CA GLY A 96 12.65 6.18 13.81
C GLY A 96 12.78 7.48 13.03
N SER A 97 11.69 8.23 12.87
CA SER A 97 11.70 9.56 12.23
C SER A 97 12.55 10.56 13.03
N LEU A 98 12.43 10.59 14.36
CA LEU A 98 13.24 11.46 15.21
C LEU A 98 14.72 11.14 15.06
N ILE A 99 15.10 9.87 15.18
CA ILE A 99 16.48 9.41 15.01
C ILE A 99 16.98 9.72 13.59
N GLY A 100 16.17 9.48 12.57
CA GLY A 100 16.49 9.76 11.17
C GLY A 100 16.76 11.24 10.94
N VAL A 101 15.87 12.12 11.39
CA VAL A 101 16.02 13.57 11.22
C VAL A 101 17.20 14.14 12.01
N THR A 102 17.62 13.51 13.11
CA THR A 102 18.77 13.96 13.90
C THR A 102 20.08 13.36 13.40
N LEU A 103 20.22 12.03 13.41
CA LEU A 103 21.47 11.35 13.09
C LEU A 103 21.82 11.41 11.61
N VAL A 104 20.88 11.13 10.71
CA VAL A 104 21.18 11.12 9.26
C VAL A 104 21.51 12.52 8.78
N VAL A 105 20.82 13.53 9.29
CA VAL A 105 21.11 14.94 8.96
C VAL A 105 22.46 15.37 9.51
N TRP A 106 22.79 14.98 10.75
CA TRP A 106 24.11 15.27 11.31
C TRP A 106 25.24 14.61 10.49
N ILE A 107 25.06 13.36 10.08
CA ILE A 107 26.02 12.65 9.20
C ILE A 107 26.15 13.37 7.86
N ALA A 108 25.03 13.72 7.22
CA ALA A 108 25.02 14.40 5.93
C ALA A 108 25.80 15.72 5.95
N LEU A 109 25.64 16.50 7.03
CA LEU A 109 26.25 17.82 7.17
C LEU A 109 27.72 17.78 7.61
N ASN A 110 28.15 16.78 8.40
CA ASN A 110 29.50 16.73 8.97
C ASN A 110 30.43 15.72 8.28
N LYS A 111 29.94 14.52 7.95
CA LYS A 111 30.72 13.44 7.31
C LYS A 111 30.55 13.40 5.80
N GLY A 112 29.47 14.00 5.30
CA GLY A 112 29.17 14.10 3.88
C GLY A 112 27.99 13.24 3.45
N TRP A 113 27.46 13.58 2.28
CA TRP A 113 26.19 13.07 1.76
C TRP A 113 26.20 11.57 1.46
N HIS A 114 27.33 11.02 0.98
CA HIS A 114 27.45 9.60 0.65
C HIS A 114 27.28 8.70 1.88
N TRP A 115 27.82 9.09 3.05
CA TRP A 115 27.60 8.38 4.30
C TRP A 115 26.13 8.40 4.72
N ALA A 116 25.45 9.54 4.56
CA ALA A 116 24.02 9.64 4.86
C ALA A 116 23.18 8.70 3.98
N PHE A 117 23.43 8.67 2.66
CA PHE A 117 22.75 7.73 1.75
C PHE A 117 23.06 6.27 2.08
N PHE A 118 24.32 5.94 2.39
CA PHE A 118 24.72 4.59 2.76
C PHE A 118 23.98 4.11 4.02
N THR A 119 23.84 4.96 5.04
CA THR A 119 23.10 4.58 6.26
C THR A 119 21.62 4.29 5.98
N GLY A 120 20.98 5.06 5.10
CA GLY A 120 19.59 4.81 4.68
C GLY A 120 19.46 3.48 3.93
N LEU A 121 20.36 3.23 2.98
CA LEU A 121 20.39 1.97 2.23
C LEU A 121 20.64 0.77 3.14
N ALA A 122 21.57 0.88 4.08
CA ALA A 122 21.87 -0.19 5.04
C ALA A 122 20.67 -0.48 5.96
N ALA A 123 19.98 0.55 6.46
CA ALA A 123 18.78 0.38 7.29
C ALA A 123 17.65 -0.30 6.51
N ALA A 124 17.40 0.12 5.26
CA ALA A 124 16.41 -0.51 4.39
C ALA A 124 16.77 -1.97 4.09
N PHE A 125 18.05 -2.26 3.83
CA PHE A 125 18.53 -3.61 3.58
C PHE A 125 18.36 -4.52 4.81
N ILE A 126 18.66 -4.03 6.02
CA ILE A 126 18.42 -4.77 7.26
C ILE A 126 16.92 -5.08 7.41
N GLY A 127 16.05 -4.09 7.18
CA GLY A 127 14.60 -4.29 7.22
C GLY A 127 14.12 -5.34 6.22
N PHE A 128 14.64 -5.31 4.99
CA PHE A 128 14.36 -6.30 3.95
C PHE A 128 14.80 -7.71 4.37
N VAL A 129 16.00 -7.87 4.92
CA VAL A 129 16.50 -9.16 5.42
C VAL A 129 15.61 -9.70 6.54
N VAL A 130 15.20 -8.86 7.49
CA VAL A 130 14.27 -9.25 8.57
C VAL A 130 12.94 -9.74 7.99
N LEU A 131 12.37 -9.02 7.02
CA LEU A 131 11.13 -9.42 6.35
C LEU A 131 11.30 -10.74 5.57
N ALA A 132 12.42 -10.92 4.86
CA ALA A 132 12.71 -12.12 4.11
C ALA A 132 12.90 -13.36 5.01
N LEU A 133 13.60 -13.21 6.14
CA LEU A 133 13.78 -14.29 7.13
C LEU A 133 12.46 -14.64 7.84
N GLY A 134 11.58 -13.65 8.03
CA GLY A 134 10.25 -13.83 8.61
C GLY A 134 9.28 -14.64 7.74
N LYS A 135 9.62 -14.95 6.48
CA LYS A 135 8.72 -15.59 5.49
C LYS A 135 7.93 -16.77 6.04
N ASN A 136 8.57 -17.65 6.82
CA ASN A 136 7.95 -18.87 7.35
C ASN A 136 6.98 -18.63 8.51
N PHE A 137 7.01 -17.45 9.12
CA PHE A 137 6.15 -17.08 10.25
C PHE A 137 4.90 -16.30 9.82
N TYR A 138 4.84 -15.82 8.57
CA TYR A 138 3.70 -15.05 8.09
C TYR A 138 2.52 -15.95 7.67
N LEU A 139 1.33 -15.54 8.09
CA LEU A 139 0.08 -16.11 7.63
C LEU A 139 -0.23 -15.58 6.22
N PHE A 140 -0.47 -16.51 5.29
CA PHE A 140 -0.89 -16.19 3.93
C PHE A 140 -2.39 -15.94 3.89
N GLN A 141 -2.79 -14.71 3.62
CA GLN A 141 -4.17 -14.43 3.23
C GLN A 141 -4.38 -14.78 1.74
N PRO A 142 -5.56 -15.32 1.37
CA PRO A 142 -5.92 -15.49 -0.03
C PRO A 142 -6.02 -14.13 -0.73
N LEU A 143 -5.86 -14.12 -2.05
CA LEU A 143 -6.01 -12.89 -2.84
C LEU A 143 -7.40 -12.28 -2.58
N ALA A 144 -7.42 -11.00 -2.22
CA ALA A 144 -8.63 -10.24 -1.98
C ALA A 144 -9.05 -9.51 -3.25
N ASP A 145 -10.35 -9.42 -3.54
CA ASP A 145 -10.83 -8.59 -4.66
C ASP A 145 -10.35 -7.14 -4.48
N SER A 146 -9.61 -6.63 -5.47
CA SER A 146 -9.10 -5.25 -5.43
C SER A 146 -10.25 -4.23 -5.36
N PRO A 147 -10.26 -3.33 -4.35
CA PRO A 147 -11.28 -2.28 -4.23
C PRO A 147 -11.35 -1.35 -5.45
N ILE A 148 -10.20 -1.14 -6.12
CA ILE A 148 -10.13 -0.32 -7.33
C ILE A 148 -10.94 -0.95 -8.45
N ILE A 149 -10.88 -2.28 -8.63
CA ILE A 149 -11.68 -2.99 -9.63
C ILE A 149 -13.18 -2.78 -9.35
N ARG A 150 -13.61 -2.87 -8.08
CA ARG A 150 -15.01 -2.65 -7.70
C ARG A 150 -15.46 -1.21 -8.00
N ILE A 151 -14.63 -0.22 -7.69
CA ILE A 151 -14.94 1.19 -7.98
C ILE A 151 -15.02 1.41 -9.50
N SER A 152 -14.05 0.89 -10.26
CA SER A 152 -14.06 0.96 -11.73
C SER A 152 -15.30 0.31 -12.33
N GLN A 153 -15.74 -0.84 -11.79
CA GLN A 153 -16.98 -1.51 -12.22
C GLN A 153 -18.21 -0.64 -12.00
N VAL A 154 -18.33 0.01 -10.83
CA VAL A 154 -19.45 0.91 -10.54
C VAL A 154 -19.46 2.13 -11.48
N ILE A 155 -18.28 2.73 -11.74
CA ILE A 155 -18.15 3.86 -12.68
C ILE A 155 -18.53 3.42 -14.10
N LEU A 156 -17.99 2.31 -14.59
CA LEU A 156 -18.30 1.78 -15.92
C LEU A 156 -19.78 1.42 -16.06
N ALA A 157 -20.37 0.79 -15.05
CA ALA A 157 -21.80 0.47 -15.03
C ALA A 157 -22.65 1.74 -15.04
N ALA A 158 -22.28 2.78 -14.27
CA ALA A 158 -23.00 4.05 -14.25
C ALA A 158 -22.92 4.77 -15.61
N VAL A 159 -21.72 4.84 -16.22
CA VAL A 159 -21.52 5.46 -17.53
C VAL A 159 -22.28 4.71 -18.62
N HIS A 160 -22.24 3.38 -18.61
CA HIS A 160 -22.97 2.56 -19.58
C HIS A 160 -24.49 2.71 -19.44
N ASN A 161 -24.97 2.88 -18.20
CA ASN A 161 -26.40 2.96 -17.89
C ASN A 161 -26.95 4.38 -17.88
N ARG A 162 -26.14 5.40 -18.22
CA ARG A 162 -26.51 6.82 -18.15
C ARG A 162 -27.66 7.23 -19.07
N HIS A 163 -27.96 6.41 -20.08
CA HIS A 163 -29.02 6.66 -21.05
C HIS A 163 -30.36 6.01 -20.67
N LEU A 164 -30.42 5.33 -19.53
CA LEU A 164 -31.68 4.77 -19.04
C LEU A 164 -32.49 5.84 -18.34
N GLU A 165 -33.78 5.92 -18.69
CA GLU A 165 -34.74 6.71 -17.93
C GLU A 165 -34.90 6.12 -16.53
N LEU A 166 -34.89 6.99 -15.51
CA LEU A 166 -35.08 6.54 -14.14
C LEU A 166 -36.52 6.05 -13.98
N PRO A 167 -36.73 4.81 -13.50
CA PRO A 167 -38.07 4.32 -13.21
C PRO A 167 -38.69 5.13 -12.06
N GLU A 168 -39.92 5.60 -12.23
CA GLU A 168 -40.65 6.38 -11.20
C GLU A 168 -40.92 5.58 -9.91
N ASN A 169 -41.02 4.25 -10.02
CA ASN A 169 -41.40 3.37 -8.92
C ASN A 169 -40.22 2.59 -8.34
N LEU A 170 -40.11 2.56 -7.00
CA LEU A 170 -39.10 1.80 -6.25
C LEU A 170 -39.08 0.31 -6.64
N MET A 171 -40.26 -0.28 -6.86
CA MET A 171 -40.41 -1.68 -7.27
C MET A 171 -39.81 -1.96 -8.66
N SER A 172 -39.95 -1.01 -9.59
CA SER A 172 -39.34 -1.09 -10.93
C SER A 172 -37.83 -0.87 -10.87
N CYS A 173 -37.36 0.00 -9.99
CA CYS A 173 -35.94 0.21 -9.71
C CYS A 173 -35.28 -1.05 -9.12
N MET A 174 -35.91 -1.69 -8.14
CA MET A 174 -35.44 -2.96 -7.59
C MET A 174 -35.39 -4.08 -8.64
N LYS A 175 -36.39 -4.17 -9.53
CA LYS A 175 -36.37 -5.13 -10.65
C LYS A 175 -35.22 -4.86 -11.63
N LEU A 176 -34.90 -3.60 -11.93
CA LEU A 176 -33.75 -3.24 -12.76
C LEU A 176 -32.42 -3.54 -12.08
N MET A 177 -32.30 -3.28 -10.78
CA MET A 177 -31.13 -3.66 -10.00
C MET A 177 -30.92 -5.17 -10.05
N ILE A 178 -31.92 -5.99 -9.71
CA ILE A 178 -31.83 -7.45 -9.76
C ILE A 178 -31.49 -7.94 -11.19
N LYS A 179 -32.16 -7.40 -12.22
CA LYS A 179 -31.92 -7.77 -13.62
C LYS A 179 -30.52 -7.43 -14.11
N LYS A 180 -29.90 -6.35 -13.60
CA LYS A 180 -28.52 -5.98 -13.95
C LYS A 180 -27.47 -6.59 -13.03
N GLU A 181 -27.80 -6.89 -11.78
CA GLU A 181 -26.89 -7.49 -10.81
C GLU A 181 -26.53 -8.94 -11.18
N ILE A 182 -27.49 -9.71 -11.72
CA ILE A 182 -27.28 -11.10 -12.18
C ILE A 182 -26.24 -11.19 -13.31
N PRO A 183 -26.36 -10.45 -14.44
CA PRO A 183 -25.34 -10.44 -15.50
C PRO A 183 -24.05 -9.74 -15.09
N LEU A 184 -24.07 -8.75 -14.17
CA LEU A 184 -22.83 -8.14 -13.64
C LEU A 184 -22.06 -9.11 -12.74
N LYS A 185 -22.74 -9.90 -11.90
CA LYS A 185 -22.10 -10.99 -11.15
C LYS A 185 -21.52 -12.05 -12.10
N ILE A 186 -22.26 -12.48 -13.11
CA ILE A 186 -21.81 -13.53 -14.05
C ILE A 186 -20.67 -13.05 -14.97
N SER A 187 -20.67 -11.78 -15.41
CA SER A 187 -19.62 -11.24 -16.31
C SER A 187 -18.33 -10.85 -15.59
N PHE A 188 -18.36 -10.62 -14.28
CA PHE A 188 -17.20 -10.14 -13.51
C PHE A 188 -16.69 -11.13 -12.44
N TYR A 189 -17.49 -12.14 -12.04
CA TYR A 189 -16.96 -13.35 -11.40
C TYR A 189 -16.59 -14.36 -12.49
N THR A 190 -15.41 -14.21 -13.10
CA THR A 190 -14.69 -15.40 -13.56
C THR A 190 -13.97 -15.96 -12.34
N PRO A 191 -14.27 -17.19 -11.89
CA PRO A 191 -13.59 -17.76 -10.74
C PRO A 191 -12.18 -18.17 -11.17
N THR A 192 -11.18 -17.31 -11.02
CA THR A 192 -9.81 -17.80 -10.91
C THR A 192 -9.63 -18.41 -9.52
N SER A 193 -9.86 -19.73 -9.49
CA SER A 193 -9.60 -20.72 -8.45
C SER A 193 -10.30 -20.57 -7.09
N SER A 194 -11.35 -21.38 -6.93
CA SER A 194 -11.53 -22.31 -5.80
C SER A 194 -10.91 -21.94 -4.44
N GLY A 195 -11.42 -20.91 -3.79
CA GLY A 195 -11.27 -20.69 -2.35
C GLY A 195 -12.25 -21.56 -1.55
N MET A 196 -12.18 -22.89 -1.74
CA MET A 196 -12.86 -23.83 -0.85
C MET A 196 -12.14 -23.73 0.51
N LEU A 197 -12.71 -22.98 1.44
CA LEU A 197 -12.30 -22.94 2.85
C LEU A 197 -12.41 -24.35 3.43
N ARG A 198 -11.32 -25.11 3.31
CA ARG A 198 -11.14 -26.39 3.98
C ARG A 198 -10.82 -26.06 5.43
N PHE A 199 -11.85 -25.94 6.26
CA PHE A 199 -11.69 -26.04 7.70
C PHE A 199 -11.06 -27.40 7.99
N LYS A 200 -9.84 -27.38 8.52
CA LYS A 200 -9.20 -28.56 9.08
C LYS A 200 -9.88 -28.80 10.43
N ASN A 201 -10.65 -29.89 10.51
CA ASN A 201 -11.11 -30.48 11.77
C ASN A 201 -9.92 -30.74 12.72
#